data_AF-A0A8H4TWV4-F1
#
_entry.id   AF-A0A8H4TWV4-F1
#
_cell.length_a   1.000
_cell.length_b   1.000
_cell.length_c   1.000
_cell.angle_alpha   90.00
_cell.angle_beta   90.00
_cell.angle_gamma   90.00
#
_symmetry.space_group_name_H-M   'P 1'
#
loop_
_entity.id
_entity.type
_entity.pdbx_description
1 polymer ?
#
loop_
_entity_poly.entity_id
_entity_poly.type
_entity_poly.pdbx_seq_one_letter_code
_entity_poly.pdbx_strand_id
1 'polypeptide(L)'
;MRQAIKTYDWVVFMDGDAIFTHLHLPLEWLMNRWDISPDKTLSLALDPDTSPIFHNGKGDVNLNSGVIIAHQTPRSEEFFDAWMTCPDEKRYEGCAKWRTTHAHDQSVLNEYLRYDYPDELKFLPCTEANRYPGSGDCEGEFISHSWPLKEMIPGGAKEVIAQYCFPPLQQAFSHDGDQLILTPPAGTVALG
;
A
#
# COMPACT_ATOMS: atom_id res chain seq x y z
N MET A 1 0.12 4.06 13.99
CA MET A 1 0.13 2.57 14.06
C MET A 1 0.17 2.06 15.50
N ARG A 2 1.24 2.30 16.30
CA ARG A 2 1.38 1.72 17.66
C ARG A 2 0.14 1.78 18.56
N GLN A 3 -0.59 2.90 18.60
CA GLN A 3 -1.80 2.99 19.44
C GLN A 3 -3.00 2.27 18.82
N ALA A 4 -3.11 2.25 17.49
CA ALA A 4 -4.24 1.64 16.79
C ALA A 4 -4.23 0.11 16.93
N ILE A 5 -3.07 -0.54 16.84
CA ILE A 5 -2.97 -2.00 16.98
C ILE A 5 -3.39 -2.50 18.37
N LYS A 6 -3.43 -1.62 19.39
CA LYS A 6 -3.92 -1.99 20.72
C LYS A 6 -5.44 -2.12 20.79
N THR A 7 -6.15 -1.54 19.82
CA THR A 7 -7.62 -1.45 19.82
C THR A 7 -8.29 -2.12 18.62
N TYR A 8 -7.53 -2.40 17.56
CA TYR A 8 -8.01 -3.04 16.34
C TYR A 8 -7.24 -4.33 16.09
N ASP A 9 -7.94 -5.36 15.60
CA ASP A 9 -7.31 -6.64 15.26
C ASP A 9 -6.26 -6.46 14.16
N TRP A 10 -6.59 -5.67 13.13
CA TRP A 10 -5.67 -5.36 12.03
C TRP A 10 -5.67 -3.87 11.75
N VAL A 11 -4.50 -3.33 11.44
CA VAL A 11 -4.33 -1.92 11.07
C VAL A 11 -3.61 -1.87 9.73
N VAL A 12 -4.24 -1.23 8.75
CA VAL A 12 -3.60 -0.95 7.47
C VAL A 12 -3.17 0.50 7.44
N PHE A 13 -1.87 0.71 7.21
CA PHE A 13 -1.31 2.01 6.85
C PHE A 13 -1.03 2.02 5.36
N MET A 14 -1.29 3.16 4.72
CA MET A 14 -1.10 3.37 3.30
C MET A 14 -0.71 4.83 3.07
N ASP A 15 0.37 5.05 2.33
CA ASP A 15 0.77 6.37 1.87
C ASP A 15 -0.26 6.94 0.88
N GLY A 16 -0.31 8.28 0.80
CA GLY A 16 -1.28 8.97 -0.07
C GLY A 16 -1.03 8.75 -1.58
N ASP A 17 0.11 8.19 -1.94
CA ASP A 17 0.51 7.78 -3.29
C ASP A 17 0.54 6.25 -3.46
N ALA A 18 -0.19 5.51 -2.64
CA ALA A 18 -0.50 4.10 -2.87
C ALA A 18 -1.98 3.89 -3.15
N ILE A 19 -2.30 2.99 -4.09
CA ILE A 19 -3.67 2.66 -4.49
C ILE A 19 -3.86 1.14 -4.54
N PHE A 20 -5.02 0.68 -4.07
CA PHE A 20 -5.51 -0.66 -4.39
C PHE A 20 -6.08 -0.66 -5.81
N THR A 21 -5.56 -1.54 -6.65
CA THR A 21 -5.91 -1.60 -8.07
C THR A 21 -7.17 -2.43 -8.34
N HIS A 22 -7.55 -3.31 -7.40
CA HIS A 22 -8.67 -4.24 -7.54
C HIS A 22 -9.69 -4.06 -6.40
N LEU A 23 -10.49 -2.98 -6.44
CA LEU A 23 -11.40 -2.61 -5.34
C LEU A 23 -12.51 -3.62 -5.01
N HIS A 24 -12.75 -4.59 -5.89
CA HIS A 24 -13.72 -5.66 -5.67
C HIS A 24 -13.16 -6.82 -4.83
N LEU A 25 -11.83 -6.89 -4.65
CA LEU A 25 -11.19 -7.92 -3.84
C LEU A 25 -11.17 -7.49 -2.37
N PRO A 26 -11.67 -8.32 -1.43
CA PRO A 26 -11.57 -8.02 -0.02
C PRO A 26 -10.11 -8.16 0.45
N LEU A 27 -9.71 -7.32 1.40
CA LEU A 27 -8.35 -7.32 1.94
C LEU A 27 -8.01 -8.68 2.57
N GLU A 28 -8.96 -9.34 3.21
CA GLU A 28 -8.81 -10.65 3.82
C GLU A 28 -8.41 -11.71 2.80
N TRP A 29 -8.87 -11.59 1.54
CA TRP A 29 -8.45 -12.48 0.47
C TRP A 29 -6.98 -12.24 0.10
N LEU A 30 -6.55 -10.97 0.04
CA LEU A 30 -5.14 -10.62 -0.18
C LEU A 30 -4.26 -11.10 0.98
N MET A 31 -4.69 -10.93 2.22
CA MET A 31 -3.99 -11.42 3.40
C MET A 31 -3.82 -12.94 3.35
N ASN A 32 -4.86 -13.68 2.96
CA ASN A 32 -4.77 -15.13 2.78
C ASN A 32 -3.85 -15.51 1.60
N ARG A 33 -3.94 -14.79 0.47
CA ARG A 33 -3.06 -15.01 -0.69
C ARG A 33 -1.58 -14.84 -0.32
N TRP A 34 -1.27 -13.83 0.48
CA TRP A 34 0.08 -13.55 0.93
C TRP A 34 0.50 -14.38 2.13
N ASP A 35 -0.37 -15.23 2.68
CA ASP A 35 -0.08 -16.01 3.88
C ASP A 35 0.36 -15.09 5.04
N ILE A 36 -0.42 -14.02 5.25
CA ILE A 36 -0.30 -13.13 6.41
C ILE A 36 -0.96 -13.81 7.60
N SER A 37 -0.16 -14.04 8.64
CA SER A 37 -0.59 -14.73 9.86
C SER A 37 -0.61 -13.75 11.05
N PRO A 38 -1.50 -13.95 12.05
CA PRO A 38 -1.56 -13.13 13.26
C PRO A 38 -0.30 -13.18 14.14
N ASP A 39 0.67 -14.05 13.86
CA ASP A 39 1.96 -14.09 14.57
C ASP A 39 2.96 -13.04 14.06
N LYS A 40 2.62 -12.27 13.01
CA LYS A 40 3.48 -11.24 12.41
C LYS A 40 3.06 -9.85 12.87
N THR A 41 3.97 -9.08 13.46
CA THR A 41 3.71 -7.67 13.79
C THR A 41 3.43 -6.85 12.54
N LEU A 42 4.26 -6.99 11.49
CA LEU A 42 4.11 -6.23 10.25
C LEU A 42 4.19 -7.13 9.01
N SER A 43 3.37 -6.81 8.01
CA SER A 43 3.47 -7.33 6.65
C SER A 43 3.59 -6.17 5.67
N LEU A 44 4.59 -6.22 4.81
CA LEU A 44 4.96 -5.11 3.93
C LEU A 44 5.83 -5.60 2.78
N ALA A 45 5.80 -4.87 1.68
CA ALA A 45 6.32 -5.35 0.42
C ALA A 45 7.82 -5.11 0.26
N LEU A 46 8.47 -5.95 -0.55
CA LEU A 46 9.82 -5.68 -1.03
C LEU A 46 9.81 -4.52 -2.05
N ASP A 47 10.92 -3.82 -2.14
CA ASP A 47 11.31 -2.99 -3.28
C ASP A 47 11.76 -3.89 -4.46
N PRO A 48 11.89 -3.35 -5.69
CA PRO A 48 12.33 -4.14 -6.84
C PRO A 48 13.78 -4.61 -6.71
N ASP A 49 14.07 -5.84 -7.13
CA ASP A 49 15.41 -6.43 -7.08
C ASP A 49 16.15 -6.24 -8.42
N THR A 50 16.23 -4.98 -8.87
CA THR A 50 16.78 -4.64 -10.19
C THR A 50 18.04 -3.79 -10.14
N SER A 51 18.34 -3.19 -8.98
CA SER A 51 19.46 -2.28 -8.81
C SER A 51 19.95 -2.22 -7.35
N PRO A 52 21.25 -2.00 -7.12
CA PRO A 52 21.80 -1.81 -5.77
C PRO A 52 21.16 -0.68 -4.97
N ILE A 53 20.48 0.29 -5.62
CA ILE A 53 19.79 1.38 -4.92
C ILE A 53 18.60 0.88 -4.08
N PHE A 54 18.07 -0.30 -4.38
CA PHE A 54 16.96 -0.94 -3.66
C PHE A 54 17.45 -1.90 -2.57
N HIS A 55 18.73 -1.88 -2.25
CA HIS A 55 19.32 -2.73 -1.24
C HIS A 55 19.77 -1.91 -0.03
N ASN A 56 19.68 -2.50 1.16
CA ASN A 56 20.23 -1.91 2.36
C ASN A 56 21.77 -2.06 2.41
N GLY A 57 22.40 -1.48 3.43
CA GLY A 57 23.85 -1.55 3.64
C GLY A 57 24.40 -2.96 3.89
N LYS A 58 23.54 -3.97 4.06
CA LYS A 58 23.91 -5.39 4.20
C LYS A 58 23.65 -6.21 2.93
N GLY A 59 23.15 -5.58 1.87
CA GLY A 59 22.91 -6.22 0.58
C GLY A 59 21.60 -6.98 0.49
N ASP A 60 20.66 -6.78 1.42
CA ASP A 60 19.29 -7.32 1.29
C ASP A 60 18.39 -6.32 0.56
N VAL A 61 17.47 -6.83 -0.27
CA VAL A 61 16.41 -6.02 -0.88
C VAL A 61 15.60 -5.31 0.22
N ASN A 62 15.38 -4.02 0.02
CA ASN A 62 14.67 -3.17 0.94
C ASN A 62 13.20 -3.56 1.04
N LEU A 63 12.65 -3.36 2.21
CA LEU A 63 11.25 -3.38 2.53
C LEU A 63 10.69 -1.96 2.37
N ASN A 64 9.55 -1.83 1.71
CA ASN A 64 8.86 -0.58 1.47
C ASN A 64 7.86 -0.31 2.60
N SER A 65 7.89 0.89 3.19
CA SER A 65 6.98 1.26 4.29
C SER A 65 5.72 2.01 3.83
N GLY A 66 5.51 2.18 2.53
CA GLY A 66 4.34 2.90 2.01
C GLY A 66 3.03 2.15 2.13
N VAL A 67 3.04 0.82 2.24
CA VAL A 67 1.88 0.03 2.67
C VAL A 67 2.28 -0.99 3.71
N ILE A 68 1.60 -0.94 4.86
CA ILE A 68 1.88 -1.78 6.01
C ILE A 68 0.57 -2.38 6.51
N ILE A 69 0.52 -3.70 6.65
CA ILE A 69 -0.53 -4.42 7.37
C ILE A 69 0.06 -4.82 8.72
N ALA A 70 -0.47 -4.27 9.80
CA ALA A 70 0.02 -4.46 11.16
C ALA A 70 -0.96 -5.24 12.02
N HIS A 71 -0.42 -6.10 12.89
CA HIS A 71 -1.14 -6.86 13.90
C HIS A 71 -0.45 -6.75 15.26
N GLN A 72 -1.23 -6.90 16.33
CA GLN A 72 -0.70 -6.89 17.69
C GLN A 72 -0.16 -8.27 18.07
N THR A 73 1.15 -8.40 18.18
CA THR A 73 1.82 -9.60 18.73
C THR A 73 2.37 -9.33 20.14
N PRO A 74 2.83 -10.35 20.88
CA PRO A 74 3.50 -10.14 22.16
C PRO A 74 4.75 -9.24 22.09
N ARG A 75 5.43 -9.14 20.93
CA ARG A 75 6.62 -8.29 20.77
C ARG A 75 6.35 -6.96 20.08
N SER A 76 5.13 -6.74 19.58
CA SER A 76 4.75 -5.51 18.87
C SER A 76 5.09 -4.23 19.65
N GLU A 77 4.87 -4.16 20.96
CA GLU A 77 5.20 -2.97 21.75
C GLU A 77 6.71 -2.68 21.76
N GLU A 78 7.54 -3.71 21.97
CA GLU A 78 9.00 -3.61 21.92
C GLU A 78 9.46 -3.20 20.52
N PHE A 79 8.89 -3.81 19.49
CA PHE A 79 9.17 -3.52 18.09
C PHE A 79 8.91 -2.05 17.76
N PHE A 80 7.71 -1.53 18.07
CA PHE A 80 7.37 -0.13 17.80
C PHE A 80 8.18 0.84 18.64
N ASP A 81 8.51 0.49 19.89
CA ASP A 81 9.41 1.31 20.71
C ASP A 81 10.81 1.39 20.09
N ALA A 82 11.37 0.26 19.65
CA ALA A 82 12.65 0.24 18.96
C ALA A 82 12.62 1.06 17.67
N TRP A 83 11.53 1.00 16.90
CA TRP A 83 11.37 1.77 15.68
C TRP A 83 11.34 3.29 15.95
N MET A 84 10.49 3.73 16.87
CA MET A 84 10.28 5.16 17.16
C MET A 84 11.46 5.80 17.89
N THR A 85 12.13 5.05 18.76
CA THR A 85 13.24 5.56 19.58
C THR A 85 14.60 5.34 18.92
N CYS A 86 14.65 4.70 17.75
CA CYS A 86 15.87 4.54 16.97
C CYS A 86 16.67 5.85 16.86
N PRO A 87 16.05 7.01 16.59
CA PRO A 87 16.80 8.25 16.48
C PRO A 87 17.47 8.72 17.77
N ASP A 88 17.08 8.23 18.94
CA ASP A 88 17.70 8.55 20.23
C ASP A 88 19.03 7.82 20.46
N GLU A 89 19.38 6.89 19.56
CA GLU A 89 20.66 6.14 19.54
C GLU A 89 20.98 5.37 20.82
N LYS A 90 19.96 5.09 21.66
CA LYS A 90 20.12 4.23 22.84
C LYS A 90 20.28 2.75 22.49
N ARG A 91 19.65 2.32 21.39
CA ARG A 91 19.65 0.94 20.91
C ARG A 91 20.47 0.76 19.63
N TYR A 92 20.37 1.71 18.70
CA TYR A 92 21.01 1.64 17.39
C TYR A 92 21.92 2.85 17.17
N GLU A 93 23.22 2.64 17.28
CA GLU A 93 24.23 3.67 17.01
C GLU A 93 24.19 4.10 15.54
N GLY A 94 24.20 5.42 15.28
CA GLY A 94 24.17 6.00 13.95
C GLY A 94 22.77 6.10 13.33
N CYS A 95 21.72 5.74 14.05
CA CYS A 95 20.35 5.85 13.56
C CYS A 95 19.85 7.30 13.49
N ALA A 96 20.39 8.23 14.28
CA ALA A 96 19.92 9.62 14.30
C ALA A 96 20.03 10.32 12.93
N LYS A 97 20.89 9.84 12.03
CA LYS A 97 21.02 10.38 10.66
C LYS A 97 19.69 10.38 9.89
N TRP A 98 18.87 9.33 10.08
CA TRP A 98 17.57 9.22 9.42
C TRP A 98 16.48 10.11 10.03
N ARG A 99 16.80 10.96 11.02
CA ARG A 99 15.93 12.10 11.36
C ARG A 99 15.86 13.12 10.22
N THR A 100 16.97 13.30 9.50
CA THR A 100 17.14 14.39 8.51
C THR A 100 17.40 13.90 7.10
N THR A 101 17.59 12.60 6.90
CA THR A 101 17.82 12.02 5.58
C THR A 101 16.66 11.10 5.19
N HIS A 102 16.27 11.17 3.92
CA HIS A 102 15.47 10.12 3.31
C HIS A 102 16.18 8.75 3.46
N ALA A 103 15.52 7.61 3.69
CA ALA A 103 14.08 7.33 3.71
C ALA A 103 13.52 7.12 5.13
N HIS A 104 13.97 7.92 6.11
CA HIS A 104 13.44 7.97 7.48
C HIS A 104 13.12 6.61 8.12
N ASP A 105 11.84 6.31 8.32
CA ASP A 105 11.30 5.11 8.97
C ASP A 105 11.61 3.83 8.21
N GLN A 106 11.61 3.87 6.88
CA GLN A 106 11.93 2.72 6.02
C GLN A 106 13.37 2.25 6.24
N SER A 107 14.31 3.19 6.42
CA SER A 107 15.71 2.84 6.62
C SER A 107 15.94 2.12 7.95
N VAL A 108 15.23 2.51 9.01
CA VAL A 108 15.32 1.83 10.32
C VAL A 108 14.85 0.38 10.24
N LEU A 109 13.73 0.15 9.55
CA LEU A 109 13.16 -1.18 9.34
C LEU A 109 14.17 -2.09 8.64
N ASN A 110 14.80 -1.57 7.59
CA ASN A 110 15.73 -2.32 6.76
C ASN A 110 17.10 -2.52 7.37
N GLU A 111 17.60 -1.59 8.17
CA GLU A 111 18.95 -1.69 8.71
C GLU A 111 19.02 -2.35 10.07
N TYR A 112 17.93 -2.33 10.84
CA TYR A 112 17.95 -2.83 12.21
C TYR A 112 16.79 -3.79 12.49
N LEU A 113 15.54 -3.34 12.36
CA LEU A 113 14.40 -4.09 12.90
C LEU A 113 14.22 -5.46 12.24
N ARG A 114 14.45 -5.59 10.93
CA ARG A 114 14.35 -6.89 10.25
C ARG A 114 15.33 -7.96 10.77
N TYR A 115 16.42 -7.54 11.41
CA TYR A 115 17.42 -8.44 11.97
C TYR A 115 17.17 -8.74 13.46
N ASP A 116 16.66 -7.77 14.21
CA ASP A 116 16.29 -7.94 15.62
C ASP A 116 14.96 -8.71 15.80
N TYR A 117 14.08 -8.63 14.80
CA TYR A 117 12.72 -9.18 14.82
C TYR A 117 12.38 -9.94 13.53
N PRO A 118 13.19 -10.92 13.09
CA PRO A 118 12.97 -11.62 11.83
C PRO A 118 11.63 -12.37 11.79
N ASP A 119 11.19 -12.87 12.95
CA ASP A 119 9.93 -13.63 13.06
C ASP A 119 8.68 -12.75 13.09
N GLU A 120 8.82 -11.44 13.32
CA GLU A 120 7.72 -10.48 13.42
C GLU A 120 7.32 -9.88 12.07
N LEU A 121 8.06 -10.20 11.00
CA LEU A 121 7.87 -9.60 9.68
C LEU A 121 7.40 -10.63 8.65
N LYS A 122 6.49 -10.20 7.78
CA LYS A 122 6.13 -10.90 6.54
C LYS A 122 6.48 -10.03 5.34
N PHE A 123 7.29 -10.58 4.44
CA PHE A 123 7.68 -9.88 3.22
C PHE A 123 6.69 -10.22 2.12
N LEU A 124 6.08 -9.18 1.54
CA LEU A 124 5.14 -9.32 0.43
C LEU A 124 5.90 -9.16 -0.91
N PRO A 125 5.52 -9.89 -1.96
CA PRO A 125 6.15 -9.75 -3.27
C PRO A 125 5.96 -8.34 -3.84
N CYS A 126 7.04 -7.73 -4.35
CA CYS A 126 6.98 -6.44 -5.03
C CYS A 126 5.99 -6.48 -6.20
N THR A 127 6.00 -7.57 -6.99
CA THR A 127 5.06 -7.82 -8.10
C THR A 127 3.60 -7.58 -7.76
N GLU A 128 3.21 -7.79 -6.51
CA GLU A 128 1.82 -7.78 -6.07
C GLU A 128 1.47 -6.60 -5.16
N ALA A 129 2.38 -6.25 -4.24
CA ALA A 129 2.10 -5.37 -3.11
C ALA A 129 2.89 -4.05 -3.15
N ASN A 130 3.64 -3.79 -4.21
CA ASN A 130 4.40 -2.55 -4.41
C ASN A 130 4.52 -2.24 -5.91
N ARG A 131 4.99 -1.06 -6.30
CA ARG A 131 5.21 -0.79 -7.74
C ARG A 131 6.41 0.09 -8.01
N TYR A 132 7.22 -0.31 -8.99
CA TYR A 132 8.24 0.56 -9.57
C TYR A 132 8.17 0.50 -11.10
N PRO A 133 7.60 1.53 -11.75
CA PRO A 133 7.41 1.50 -13.19
C PRO A 133 8.71 1.26 -13.96
N GLY A 134 8.69 0.27 -14.85
CA GLY A 134 9.83 -0.07 -15.69
C GLY A 134 10.87 -0.99 -15.02
N SER A 135 10.62 -1.51 -13.81
CA SER A 135 11.47 -2.57 -13.23
C SER A 135 11.23 -3.93 -13.90
N GLY A 136 10.04 -4.17 -14.46
CA GLY A 136 9.64 -5.42 -15.12
C GLY A 136 9.21 -6.54 -14.15
N ASP A 137 9.62 -6.46 -12.88
CA ASP A 137 9.35 -7.42 -11.81
C ASP A 137 8.59 -6.82 -10.61
N CYS A 138 8.15 -5.56 -10.70
CA CYS A 138 7.43 -4.87 -9.64
C CYS A 138 6.32 -4.00 -10.21
N GLU A 139 5.30 -4.66 -10.75
CA GLU A 139 4.18 -4.01 -11.43
C GLU A 139 3.04 -3.58 -10.49
N GLY A 140 2.97 -4.16 -9.29
CA GLY A 140 1.95 -3.83 -8.28
C GLY A 140 0.56 -4.30 -8.66
N GLU A 141 0.41 -5.62 -8.86
CA GLU A 141 -0.83 -6.25 -9.30
C GLU A 141 -2.03 -5.83 -8.43
N PHE A 142 -1.90 -5.85 -7.11
CA PHE A 142 -2.99 -5.50 -6.18
C PHE A 142 -2.80 -4.13 -5.53
N ILE A 143 -1.55 -3.72 -5.33
CA ILE A 143 -1.18 -2.45 -4.73
C ILE A 143 -0.15 -1.77 -5.61
N SER A 144 -0.50 -0.57 -6.08
CA SER A 144 0.35 0.27 -6.90
C SER A 144 0.79 1.48 -6.08
N HIS A 145 2.06 1.50 -5.68
CA HIS A 145 2.66 2.59 -4.90
C HIS A 145 3.54 3.44 -5.82
N SER A 146 3.23 4.72 -6.01
CA SER A 146 3.92 5.60 -6.97
C SER A 146 4.85 6.60 -6.27
N TRP A 147 5.69 6.14 -5.34
CA TRP A 147 6.60 7.01 -4.58
C TRP A 147 7.55 7.87 -5.43
N PRO A 148 8.09 7.40 -6.60
CA PRO A 148 8.95 8.25 -7.43
C PRO A 148 8.17 9.04 -8.49
N LEU A 149 6.90 8.70 -8.73
CA LEU A 149 6.08 9.15 -9.86
C LEU A 149 4.67 9.56 -9.38
N LYS A 150 4.61 10.48 -8.43
CA LYS A 150 3.38 10.88 -7.74
C LYS A 150 2.31 11.45 -8.68
N GLU A 151 2.73 11.97 -9.82
CA GLU A 151 1.86 12.46 -10.90
C GLU A 151 1.01 11.36 -11.54
N MET A 152 1.36 10.09 -11.37
CA MET A 152 0.61 8.95 -11.90
C MET A 152 -0.65 8.62 -11.09
N ILE A 153 -0.73 9.09 -9.83
CA ILE A 153 -1.82 8.75 -8.91
C ILE A 153 -3.20 9.17 -9.43
N PRO A 154 -3.41 10.41 -9.93
CA PRO A 154 -4.70 10.78 -10.50
C PRO A 154 -5.11 9.92 -11.69
N GLY A 155 -4.14 9.44 -12.50
CA GLY A 155 -4.39 8.53 -13.62
C GLY A 155 -4.84 7.16 -13.13
N GLY A 156 -4.04 6.52 -12.27
CA GLY A 156 -4.35 5.21 -11.72
C GLY A 156 -5.66 5.18 -10.94
N ALA A 157 -5.93 6.20 -10.12
CA ALA A 157 -7.21 6.30 -9.39
C ALA A 157 -8.40 6.42 -10.34
N LYS A 158 -8.28 7.19 -11.44
CA LYS A 158 -9.34 7.29 -12.46
C LYS A 158 -9.58 5.95 -13.15
N GLU A 159 -8.52 5.22 -13.49
CA GLU A 159 -8.63 3.90 -14.13
C GLU A 159 -9.36 2.91 -13.22
N VAL A 160 -8.97 2.83 -11.95
CA VAL A 160 -9.61 1.95 -10.96
C VAL A 160 -11.09 2.31 -10.78
N ILE A 161 -11.42 3.60 -10.60
CA ILE A 161 -12.81 4.04 -10.49
C ILE A 161 -13.58 3.75 -11.79
N ALA A 162 -12.98 4.00 -12.95
CA ALA A 162 -13.59 3.73 -14.25
C ALA A 162 -13.93 2.23 -14.38
N GLN A 163 -12.99 1.36 -14.05
CA GLN A 163 -13.13 -0.08 -14.19
C GLN A 163 -14.23 -0.66 -13.30
N TYR A 164 -14.39 -0.18 -12.06
CA TYR A 164 -15.29 -0.80 -11.09
C TYR A 164 -16.59 -0.04 -10.85
N CYS A 165 -16.62 1.28 -11.04
CA CYS A 165 -17.82 2.07 -10.79
C CYS A 165 -18.66 2.30 -12.05
N PHE A 166 -18.06 2.37 -13.25
CA PHE A 166 -18.83 2.64 -14.48
C PHE A 166 -19.68 1.47 -14.95
N PRO A 167 -19.22 0.20 -14.96
CA PRO A 167 -20.05 -0.92 -15.39
C PRO A 167 -21.39 -1.04 -14.63
N PRO A 168 -21.42 -1.01 -13.28
CA PRO A 168 -22.70 -1.07 -12.56
C PRO A 168 -23.55 0.19 -12.79
N LEU A 169 -22.94 1.37 -12.94
CA LEU A 169 -23.65 2.61 -13.25
C LEU A 169 -24.31 2.55 -14.64
N GLN A 170 -23.58 2.06 -15.64
CA GLN A 170 -24.10 1.88 -17.00
C GLN A 170 -25.20 0.82 -17.02
N GLN A 171 -25.02 -0.28 -16.29
CA GLN A 171 -26.03 -1.32 -16.17
C GLN A 171 -27.33 -0.75 -15.57
N ALA A 172 -27.26 -0.04 -14.45
CA ALA A 172 -28.41 0.61 -13.84
C ALA A 172 -29.10 1.58 -14.82
N PHE A 173 -28.34 2.44 -15.50
CA PHE A 173 -28.87 3.36 -16.50
C PHE A 173 -29.56 2.63 -17.67
N SER A 174 -28.99 1.51 -18.16
CA SER A 174 -29.57 0.74 -19.25
C SER A 174 -30.84 -0.03 -18.87
N HIS A 175 -30.94 -0.50 -17.63
CA HIS A 175 -32.13 -1.18 -17.11
C HIS A 175 -33.26 -0.19 -16.79
N ASP A 176 -32.93 1.02 -16.35
CA ASP A 176 -33.90 2.11 -16.08
C ASP A 176 -34.11 3.02 -17.31
N GLY A 177 -33.61 2.62 -18.49
CA GLY A 177 -33.71 3.41 -19.72
C GLY A 177 -35.16 3.75 -20.11
N ASP A 178 -36.11 2.87 -19.80
CA ASP A 178 -37.55 3.09 -20.02
C ASP A 178 -38.17 4.06 -18.99
N GLN A 179 -37.51 4.30 -17.85
CA GLN A 179 -37.93 5.27 -16.83
C GLN A 179 -37.27 6.65 -17.01
N LEU A 180 -36.20 6.73 -17.80
CA LEU A 180 -35.55 7.97 -18.19
C LEU A 180 -36.33 8.64 -19.32
N ILE A 181 -37.48 9.25 -18.98
CA ILE A 181 -38.20 10.13 -19.91
C ILE A 181 -37.33 11.37 -20.17
N LEU A 182 -36.62 11.37 -21.29
CA LEU A 182 -36.10 12.59 -21.89
C LEU A 182 -37.29 13.36 -22.48
N THR A 183 -38.00 14.12 -21.66
CA THR A 183 -38.98 15.08 -22.16
C THR A 183 -38.22 16.08 -23.04
N PRO A 184 -38.50 16.17 -24.36
CA PRO A 184 -37.94 17.23 -25.17
C PRO A 184 -38.38 18.56 -24.55
N PRO A 185 -37.54 19.61 -24.56
CA PRO A 185 -38.04 20.94 -24.23
C PRO A 185 -39.25 21.21 -25.13
N ALA A 186 -40.39 21.54 -24.51
CA ALA A 186 -41.62 21.83 -25.21
C ALA A 186 -41.38 22.98 -26.21
N GLY A 187 -41.20 22.67 -27.50
CA GLY A 187 -40.91 23.72 -28.48
C GLY A 187 -40.45 23.34 -29.88
N THR A 188 -40.09 22.09 -30.19
CA THR A 188 -39.72 21.75 -31.58
C THR A 188 -40.93 21.28 -32.37
N VAL A 189 -41.61 22.24 -32.99
CA VAL A 189 -42.62 22.04 -34.03
C VAL A 189 -42.02 21.24 -35.18
N ALA A 190 -42.62 20.10 -35.51
CA ALA A 190 -42.37 19.41 -36.77
C ALA A 190 -42.93 20.28 -37.91
N LEU A 191 -42.04 20.79 -38.78
CA LEU A 191 -42.42 21.33 -40.07
C LEU A 191 -42.39 20.19 -41.09
N GLY A 192 -43.50 20.01 -41.78
CA GLY A 192 -43.65 19.07 -42.90
C GLY A 192 -43.04 19.57 -44.20
#